data_AF-A0A6J4NL06-F1
#
_entry.id   AF-A0A6J4NL06-F1
#
_cell.length_a   1.000
_cell.length_b   1.000
_cell.length_c   1.000
_cell.angle_alpha   90.00
_cell.angle_beta   90.00
_cell.angle_gamma   90.00
#
_symmetry.space_group_name_H-M   'P 1'
#
loop_
_entity.id
_entity.type
_entity.pdbx_description
1 polymer ?
#
loop_
_entity_poly.entity_id
_entity_poly.type
_entity_poly.pdbx_seq_one_letter_code
_entity_poly.pdbx_strand_id
1 'polypeptide(L)'
;MPGIREANRGAFGREVEVRLADDLRDGGCATFSLVAQREGRLIGHIMFSEAVIRTETGEVGALALGPVGVVPEHQGRDVGSALIREGLDRCAQAGHRIVVLFGYPGYYPRFGFSAERAGDLSSAYSGEAFMALELVPDALSGVAGEFEFAPPFEAVS
;
A
#
# COMPACT_ATOMS: atom_id res chain seq x y z
N MET A 1 3.43 6.65 17.31
CA MET A 1 4.16 7.93 17.53
C MET A 1 3.22 9.11 17.28
N PRO A 2 3.17 10.14 18.15
CA PRO A 2 2.22 11.25 18.04
C PRO A 2 2.26 12.00 16.70
N GLY A 3 3.46 12.24 16.14
CA GLY A 3 3.61 12.95 14.87
C GLY A 3 3.03 12.22 13.67
N ILE A 4 3.08 10.88 13.63
CA ILE A 4 2.49 10.09 12.54
C ILE A 4 0.97 10.22 12.58
N ARG A 5 0.36 10.14 13.76
CA ARG A 5 -1.09 10.30 13.90
C ARG A 5 -1.57 11.69 13.45
N GLU A 6 -0.78 12.74 13.72
CA GLU A 6 -1.09 14.11 13.27
C GLU A 6 -0.92 14.27 11.76
N ALA A 7 0.20 13.79 11.19
CA ALA A 7 0.40 13.75 9.74
C ALA A 7 -0.70 12.97 9.06
N ASN A 8 -1.04 11.78 9.58
CA ASN A 8 -2.11 10.93 9.09
C ASN A 8 -3.44 11.67 9.10
N ARG A 9 -3.83 12.31 10.21
CA ARG A 9 -5.07 13.09 10.26
C ARG A 9 -5.10 14.21 9.22
N GLY A 10 -4.00 14.94 9.05
CA GLY A 10 -3.90 15.98 8.04
C GLY A 10 -3.92 15.42 6.61
N ALA A 11 -3.26 14.29 6.39
CA ALA A 11 -2.96 13.72 5.09
C ALA A 11 -4.08 12.86 4.48
N PHE A 12 -4.78 12.13 5.34
CA PHE A 12 -5.84 11.21 4.98
C PHE A 12 -7.23 11.84 5.07
N GLY A 13 -7.37 12.89 5.91
CA GLY A 13 -8.65 13.58 6.11
C GLY A 13 -9.77 12.72 6.70
N ARG A 14 -9.59 11.40 6.85
CA ARG A 14 -10.58 10.44 7.34
C ARG A 14 -10.01 9.67 8.55
N GLU A 15 -10.76 9.64 9.65
CA GLU A 15 -10.38 8.90 10.86
C GLU A 15 -10.19 7.39 10.62
N VAL A 16 -10.80 6.86 9.56
CA VAL A 16 -10.70 5.46 9.16
C VAL A 16 -9.27 5.09 8.76
N GLU A 17 -8.63 5.88 7.91
CA GLU A 17 -7.26 5.60 7.43
C GLU A 17 -6.22 5.82 8.54
N VAL A 18 -6.48 6.76 9.46
CA VAL A 18 -5.64 6.95 10.66
C VAL A 18 -5.72 5.73 11.57
N ARG A 19 -6.93 5.19 11.79
CA ARG A 19 -7.13 3.98 12.61
C ARG A 19 -6.48 2.77 11.96
N LEU A 20 -6.70 2.55 10.66
CA LEU A 20 -6.08 1.45 9.92
C LEU A 20 -4.55 1.47 10.05
N ALA A 21 -3.91 2.64 9.92
CA ALA A 21 -2.46 2.76 10.07
C ALA A 21 -1.96 2.45 11.49
N ASP A 22 -2.74 2.75 12.51
CA ASP A 22 -2.41 2.41 13.90
C ASP A 22 -2.66 0.91 14.14
N ASP A 23 -3.78 0.35 13.68
CA ASP A 23 -4.13 -1.06 13.84
C ASP A 23 -3.14 -2.00 13.11
N LEU A 24 -2.70 -1.63 11.89
CA LEU A 24 -1.66 -2.37 11.17
C LEU A 24 -0.32 -2.36 11.91
N ARG A 25 0.01 -1.24 12.58
CA ARG A 25 1.25 -1.13 13.34
C ARG A 25 1.17 -1.93 14.64
N ASP A 26 0.11 -1.73 15.39
CA ASP A 26 -0.08 -2.33 16.71
C ASP A 26 -0.36 -3.84 16.61
N GLY A 27 -0.96 -4.29 15.51
CA GLY A 27 -1.12 -5.70 15.15
C GLY A 27 0.13 -6.37 14.59
N GLY A 28 1.24 -5.63 14.40
CA GLY A 28 2.50 -6.18 13.87
C GLY A 28 2.48 -6.52 12.38
N CYS A 29 1.46 -6.08 11.64
CA CYS A 29 1.31 -6.37 10.20
C CYS A 29 2.04 -5.34 9.30
N ALA A 30 2.46 -4.21 9.85
CA ALA A 30 3.14 -3.17 9.09
C ALA A 30 4.60 -3.55 8.78
N THR A 31 4.90 -3.79 7.51
CA THR A 31 6.25 -4.11 7.02
C THR A 31 7.10 -2.85 6.82
N PHE A 32 6.54 -1.82 6.17
CA PHE A 32 7.19 -0.54 5.98
C PHE A 32 6.28 0.62 6.37
N SER A 33 6.86 1.62 7.02
CA SER A 33 6.18 2.87 7.36
C SER A 33 7.12 4.03 7.09
N LEU A 34 6.85 4.80 6.04
CA LEU A 34 7.70 5.93 5.65
C LEU A 34 6.94 7.23 5.85
N VAL A 35 7.68 8.25 6.27
CA VAL A 35 7.15 9.59 6.46
C VAL A 35 7.95 10.59 5.64
N ALA A 36 7.25 11.55 5.06
CA ALA A 36 7.89 12.73 4.48
C ALA A 36 7.96 13.82 5.56
N GLN A 37 9.13 14.42 5.74
CA GLN A 37 9.33 15.51 6.68
C GLN A 37 9.84 16.76 5.97
N ARG A 38 9.32 17.92 6.36
CA ARG A 38 9.81 19.24 5.93
C ARG A 38 9.81 20.18 7.12
N GLU A 39 10.94 20.85 7.35
CA GLU A 39 11.10 21.82 8.45
C GLU A 39 10.68 21.25 9.81
N GLY A 40 11.04 20.00 10.08
CA GLY A 40 10.70 19.30 11.32
C GLY A 40 9.26 18.76 11.40
N ARG A 41 8.39 19.10 10.44
CA ARG A 41 6.98 18.67 10.41
C ARG A 41 6.79 17.49 9.47
N LEU A 42 5.99 16.51 9.89
CA LEU A 42 5.59 15.42 9.02
C LEU A 42 4.49 15.92 8.07
N ILE A 43 4.70 15.72 6.77
CA ILE A 43 3.84 16.23 5.70
C ILE A 43 3.24 15.13 4.83
N GLY A 44 3.61 13.88 5.06
CA GLY A 44 3.04 12.73 4.36
C GLY A 44 3.45 11.41 5.00
N HIS A 45 2.67 10.38 4.73
CA HIS A 45 2.85 9.04 5.26
C HIS A 45 2.43 8.00 4.21
N ILE A 46 3.15 6.90 4.19
CA ILE A 46 2.84 5.72 3.39
C ILE A 46 3.12 4.48 4.21
N MET A 47 2.29 3.46 4.05
CA MET A 47 2.46 2.18 4.71
C MET A 47 2.37 1.04 3.70
N PHE A 48 3.19 0.03 3.94
CA PHE A 48 3.10 -1.28 3.31
C PHE A 48 2.92 -2.32 4.41
N SER A 49 1.96 -3.21 4.25
CA SER A 49 1.68 -4.28 5.20
C SER A 49 1.73 -5.64 4.54
N GLU A 50 1.92 -6.67 5.34
CA GLU A 50 1.88 -8.05 4.86
C GLU A 50 0.53 -8.38 4.22
N ALA A 51 0.59 -9.17 3.16
CA ALA A 51 -0.55 -9.74 2.47
C ALA A 51 -0.17 -11.10 1.87
N VAL A 52 -1.16 -11.93 1.58
CA VAL A 52 -0.93 -13.27 1.02
C VAL A 52 -1.82 -13.45 -0.20
N ILE A 53 -1.28 -14.13 -1.21
CA ILE A 53 -2.07 -14.69 -2.32
C ILE A 53 -2.20 -16.20 -2.06
N ARG A 54 -3.43 -16.65 -1.80
CA ARG A 54 -3.80 -18.06 -1.64
C ARG A 54 -3.99 -18.69 -3.01
N THR A 55 -3.08 -19.57 -3.42
CA THR A 55 -3.16 -20.30 -4.68
C THR A 55 -3.57 -21.76 -4.42
N GLU A 56 -3.91 -22.50 -5.47
CA GLU A 56 -4.18 -23.94 -5.36
C GLU A 56 -2.97 -24.76 -4.86
N THR A 57 -1.76 -24.23 -5.05
CA THR A 57 -0.51 -24.94 -4.76
C THR A 57 0.21 -24.43 -3.52
N GLY A 58 -0.31 -23.38 -2.87
CA GLY A 58 0.24 -22.85 -1.63
C GLY A 58 -0.02 -21.35 -1.45
N GLU A 59 0.91 -20.70 -0.75
CA GLU A 59 0.84 -19.27 -0.45
C GLU A 59 1.98 -18.53 -1.14
N VAL A 60 1.65 -17.39 -1.76
CA VAL A 60 2.64 -16.45 -2.30
C VAL A 60 2.60 -15.18 -1.46
N GLY A 61 3.74 -14.81 -0.89
CA GLY A 61 3.87 -13.59 -0.11
C GLY A 61 3.77 -12.33 -0.98
N ALA A 62 2.98 -11.37 -0.53
CA ALA A 62 2.81 -10.07 -1.17
C ALA A 62 2.80 -8.95 -0.12
N LEU A 63 2.76 -7.70 -0.58
CA LEU A 63 2.48 -6.55 0.27
C LEU A 63 1.22 -5.83 -0.21
N ALA A 64 0.46 -5.29 0.72
CA ALA A 64 -0.58 -4.30 0.44
C ALA A 64 0.02 -2.89 0.59
N LEU A 65 -0.17 -2.04 -0.41
CA LEU A 65 0.15 -0.61 -0.30
C LEU A 65 -1.08 0.14 0.22
N GLY A 66 -0.96 0.63 1.45
CA GLY A 66 -1.95 1.51 2.06
C GLY A 66 -1.84 1.55 3.58
N PRO A 67 -2.27 2.66 4.21
CA PRO A 67 -2.79 3.88 3.56
C PRO A 67 -1.65 4.80 3.03
N VAL A 68 -1.95 5.66 2.05
CA VAL A 68 -1.04 6.70 1.49
C VAL A 68 -1.63 8.10 1.57
N GLY A 69 -0.94 9.04 2.20
CA GLY A 69 -1.48 10.37 2.48
C GLY A 69 -0.44 11.48 2.43
N VAL A 70 -0.85 12.67 2.01
CA VAL A 70 -0.08 13.92 2.07
C VAL A 70 -0.96 15.04 2.60
N VAL A 71 -0.44 15.84 3.53
CA VAL A 71 -1.19 16.98 4.09
C VAL A 71 -1.61 17.96 2.97
N PRO A 72 -2.83 18.53 2.99
CA PRO A 72 -3.40 19.33 1.90
C PRO A 72 -2.47 20.40 1.34
N GLU A 73 -1.74 21.11 2.19
CA GLU A 73 -0.85 22.22 1.80
C GLU A 73 0.38 21.75 0.99
N HIS A 74 0.64 20.43 0.98
CA HIS A 74 1.76 19.79 0.31
C HIS A 74 1.32 18.81 -0.80
N GLN A 75 0.03 18.71 -1.07
CA GLN A 75 -0.48 17.96 -2.22
C GLN A 75 -0.11 18.64 -3.55
N GLY A 76 -0.08 17.87 -4.64
CA GLY A 76 0.31 18.37 -5.96
C GLY A 76 1.78 18.79 -6.09
N ARG A 77 2.62 18.47 -5.08
CA ARG A 77 4.06 18.81 -5.03
C ARG A 77 4.96 17.56 -4.99
N ASP A 78 4.49 16.49 -5.61
CA ASP A 78 5.18 15.19 -5.72
C ASP A 78 5.58 14.47 -4.42
N VAL A 79 5.18 14.96 -3.25
CA VAL A 79 5.46 14.30 -1.96
C VAL A 79 4.96 12.85 -1.96
N GLY A 80 3.71 12.63 -2.38
CA GLY A 80 3.14 11.28 -2.45
C GLY A 80 3.83 10.42 -3.50
N SER A 81 4.21 11.02 -4.64
CA SER A 81 4.97 10.35 -5.70
C SER A 81 6.34 9.87 -5.20
N ALA A 82 7.04 10.71 -4.43
CA ALA A 82 8.34 10.40 -3.85
C ALA A 82 8.23 9.30 -2.79
N LEU A 83 7.23 9.39 -1.90
CA LEU A 83 6.96 8.37 -0.89
C LEU A 83 6.66 7.00 -1.50
N ILE A 84 5.84 6.94 -2.56
CA ILE A 84 5.52 5.68 -3.25
C ILE A 84 6.77 5.07 -3.85
N ARG A 85 7.57 5.84 -4.61
CA ARG A 85 8.78 5.32 -5.25
C ARG A 85 9.80 4.80 -4.24
N GLU A 86 10.13 5.61 -3.22
CA GLU A 86 11.04 5.21 -2.15
C GLU A 86 10.53 3.97 -1.40
N GLY A 87 9.22 3.89 -1.18
CA GLY A 87 8.58 2.73 -0.56
C GLY A 87 8.74 1.45 -1.37
N LEU A 88 8.45 1.52 -2.66
CA LEU A 88 8.61 0.38 -3.58
C LEU A 88 10.07 -0.06 -3.67
N ASP A 89 11.01 0.88 -3.75
CA ASP A 89 12.43 0.59 -3.80
C ASP A 89 12.90 -0.14 -2.54
N ARG A 90 12.45 0.27 -1.35
CA ARG A 90 12.76 -0.43 -0.09
C ARG A 90 12.14 -1.81 -0.01
N CYS A 91 10.89 -1.96 -0.48
CA CYS A 91 10.24 -3.27 -0.54
C CYS A 91 11.04 -4.24 -1.43
N ALA A 92 11.47 -3.77 -2.61
CA ALA A 92 12.29 -4.57 -3.52
C ALA A 92 13.64 -4.95 -2.90
N GLN A 93 14.32 -4.01 -2.25
CA GLN A 93 15.62 -4.24 -1.59
C GLN A 93 15.53 -5.25 -0.44
N ALA A 94 14.39 -5.30 0.25
CA ALA A 94 14.12 -6.28 1.31
C ALA A 94 13.66 -7.66 0.77
N GLY A 95 13.59 -7.83 -0.56
CA GLY A 95 13.26 -9.11 -1.19
C GLY A 95 11.77 -9.35 -1.42
N HIS A 96 10.91 -8.36 -1.21
CA HIS A 96 9.50 -8.46 -1.60
C HIS A 96 9.37 -8.39 -3.12
N ARG A 97 8.40 -9.12 -3.65
CA ARG A 97 8.28 -9.35 -5.10
C ARG A 97 7.00 -8.78 -5.71
N ILE A 98 5.94 -8.67 -4.91
CA ILE A 98 4.60 -8.29 -5.37
C ILE A 98 4.03 -7.25 -4.42
N VAL A 99 3.45 -6.19 -4.98
CA VAL A 99 2.67 -5.19 -4.23
C VAL A 99 1.31 -5.05 -4.88
N VAL A 100 0.26 -5.07 -4.08
CA VAL A 100 -1.13 -4.92 -4.51
C VAL A 100 -1.77 -3.74 -3.77
N LEU A 101 -2.74 -3.09 -4.40
CA LEU A 101 -3.51 -2.02 -3.77
C LEU A 101 -4.93 -1.96 -4.31
N PHE A 102 -5.78 -1.27 -3.54
CA PHE A 102 -7.06 -0.76 -4.01
C PHE A 102 -7.00 0.77 -4.02
N GLY A 103 -7.10 1.39 -5.21
CA GLY A 103 -6.85 2.83 -5.36
C GLY A 103 -7.35 3.43 -6.67
N TYR A 104 -7.10 4.73 -6.86
CA TYR A 104 -7.62 5.47 -8.02
C TYR A 104 -6.96 5.01 -9.34
N PRO A 105 -7.73 4.51 -10.32
CA PRO A 105 -7.19 3.96 -11.58
C PRO A 105 -6.38 4.97 -12.39
N GLY A 106 -6.68 6.27 -12.27
CA GLY A 106 -5.94 7.33 -12.97
C GLY A 106 -4.61 7.74 -12.31
N TYR A 107 -4.30 7.25 -11.11
CA TYR A 107 -3.16 7.73 -10.32
C TYR A 107 -2.03 6.72 -10.19
N TYR A 108 -2.34 5.46 -9.86
CA TYR A 108 -1.32 4.45 -9.58
C TYR A 108 -0.59 3.87 -10.81
N PRO A 109 -1.15 3.86 -12.04
CA PRO A 109 -0.43 3.37 -13.21
C PRO A 109 0.89 4.08 -13.53
N ARG A 110 1.06 5.34 -13.10
CA ARG A 110 2.33 6.07 -13.26
C ARG A 110 3.50 5.50 -12.46
N PHE A 111 3.24 4.57 -11.54
CA PHE A 111 4.25 3.82 -10.77
C PHE A 111 4.37 2.37 -11.25
N GLY A 112 3.63 1.96 -12.28
CA GLY A 112 3.62 0.60 -12.82
C GLY A 112 2.53 -0.32 -12.26
N PHE A 113 1.63 0.16 -11.40
CA PHE A 113 0.46 -0.63 -11.00
C PHE A 113 -0.51 -0.81 -12.17
N SER A 114 -1.13 -1.98 -12.32
CA SER A 114 -2.21 -2.16 -13.28
C SER A 114 -3.24 -3.19 -12.81
N ALA A 115 -4.48 -3.01 -13.23
CA ALA A 115 -5.54 -4.00 -13.02
C ALA A 115 -5.31 -5.27 -13.85
N GLU A 116 -4.67 -5.13 -15.02
CA GLU A 116 -4.27 -6.28 -15.86
C GLU A 116 -3.35 -7.25 -15.10
N ARG A 117 -2.36 -6.74 -14.38
CA ARG A 117 -1.47 -7.58 -13.54
C ARG A 117 -2.22 -8.26 -12.38
N ALA A 118 -3.29 -7.65 -11.91
CA ALA A 118 -4.14 -8.23 -10.87
C ALA A 118 -5.22 -9.17 -11.45
N GLY A 119 -5.26 -9.40 -12.76
CA GLY A 119 -6.37 -10.07 -13.45
C GLY A 119 -6.61 -11.52 -13.02
N ASP A 120 -5.55 -12.21 -12.62
CA ASP A 120 -5.62 -13.60 -12.12
C ASP A 120 -5.80 -13.67 -10.58
N LEU A 121 -5.91 -12.52 -9.93
CA LEU A 121 -6.11 -12.41 -8.48
C LEU A 121 -7.57 -12.08 -8.17
N SER A 122 -8.21 -12.87 -7.31
CA SER A 122 -9.51 -12.53 -6.72
C SER A 122 -9.32 -11.73 -5.43
N SER A 123 -10.26 -10.87 -5.09
CA SER A 123 -10.32 -10.21 -3.79
C SER A 123 -11.75 -9.74 -3.53
N ALA A 124 -12.07 -9.41 -2.27
CA ALA A 124 -13.33 -8.77 -1.90
C ALA A 124 -13.54 -7.43 -2.63
N TYR A 125 -12.45 -6.80 -3.06
CA TYR A 125 -12.44 -5.62 -3.92
C TYR A 125 -11.99 -6.00 -5.33
N SER A 126 -12.68 -5.50 -6.36
CA SER A 126 -12.39 -5.85 -7.74
C SER A 126 -12.58 -4.68 -8.69
N GLY A 127 -12.26 -4.89 -9.98
CA GLY A 127 -12.34 -3.89 -11.03
C GLY A 127 -11.07 -3.05 -11.16
N GLU A 128 -11.15 -1.95 -11.91
CA GLU A 128 -9.98 -1.14 -12.31
C GLU A 128 -9.22 -0.51 -11.14
N ALA A 129 -9.85 -0.41 -9.97
CA ALA A 129 -9.24 0.11 -8.76
C ALA A 129 -8.35 -0.92 -8.04
N PHE A 130 -8.56 -2.21 -8.27
CA PHE A 130 -7.71 -3.28 -7.76
C PHE A 130 -6.55 -3.49 -8.71
N MET A 131 -5.33 -3.21 -8.25
CA MET A 131 -4.15 -3.16 -9.10
C MET A 131 -2.96 -3.84 -8.44
N ALA A 132 -2.11 -4.46 -9.26
CA ALA A 132 -0.88 -5.10 -8.83
C ALA A 132 0.34 -4.52 -9.54
N LEU A 133 1.49 -4.62 -8.87
CA LEU A 133 2.82 -4.28 -9.36
C LEU A 133 3.79 -5.41 -9.01
N GLU A 134 4.60 -5.77 -9.99
CA GLU A 134 5.73 -6.68 -9.80
C GLU A 134 6.99 -5.86 -9.49
N LEU A 135 7.58 -6.09 -8.33
CA LEU A 135 8.89 -5.52 -7.95
C LEU A 135 10.04 -6.29 -8.60
N VAL A 136 9.80 -7.56 -8.94
CA VAL A 136 10.70 -8.43 -9.68
C VAL A 136 9.98 -8.87 -10.95
N PRO A 137 10.60 -8.77 -12.14
CA PRO A 137 9.97 -9.22 -13.38
C PRO A 137 9.40 -10.64 -13.26
N ASP A 138 8.20 -10.83 -13.82
CA ASP A 138 7.48 -12.11 -13.87
C ASP A 138 7.13 -12.70 -12.49
N ALA A 139 7.12 -11.88 -11.42
CA ALA A 139 6.75 -12.33 -10.08
C ALA A 139 5.31 -12.84 -9.96
N LEU A 140 4.40 -12.37 -10.83
CA LEU A 140 3.01 -12.83 -10.91
C LEU A 140 2.80 -13.90 -12.00
N SER A 141 3.85 -14.29 -12.73
CA SER A 141 3.72 -15.31 -13.77
C SER A 141 3.26 -16.64 -13.19
N GLY A 142 2.09 -17.12 -13.63
CA GLY A 142 1.46 -18.34 -13.14
C GLY A 142 0.89 -18.24 -11.72
N VAL A 143 0.80 -17.03 -11.15
CA VAL A 143 0.18 -16.78 -9.85
C VAL A 143 -1.29 -16.43 -10.07
N ALA A 144 -2.16 -17.38 -9.77
CA ALA A 144 -3.61 -17.19 -9.74
C ALA A 144 -4.14 -17.60 -8.36
N GLY A 145 -5.01 -16.78 -7.76
CA GLY A 145 -5.46 -17.04 -6.40
C GLY A 145 -6.17 -15.88 -5.72
N GLU A 146 -6.55 -16.09 -4.46
CA GLU A 146 -7.24 -15.09 -3.64
C GLU A 146 -6.24 -14.21 -2.90
N PHE A 147 -6.31 -12.90 -3.12
CA PHE A 147 -5.53 -11.90 -2.42
C PHE A 147 -6.22 -11.52 -1.10
N GLU A 148 -5.52 -11.79 0.00
CA GLU A 148 -5.93 -11.52 1.37
C GLU A 148 -5.09 -10.37 1.94
N PHE A 149 -5.77 -9.30 2.36
CA PHE A 149 -5.14 -8.24 3.15
C PHE A 149 -4.87 -8.74 4.59
N ALA A 150 -3.97 -8.06 5.31
CA ALA A 150 -3.83 -8.27 6.74
C ALA A 150 -5.16 -8.01 7.48
N PRO A 151 -5.45 -8.72 8.59
CA PRO A 151 -6.73 -8.63 9.31
C PRO A 151 -7.24 -7.21 9.61
N PRO A 152 -6.39 -6.21 9.93
CA PRO A 152 -6.85 -4.84 10.16
C PRO A 152 -7.60 -4.19 8.99
N PHE A 153 -7.40 -4.65 7.74
CA PHE A 153 -8.16 -4.15 6.59
C PHE A 153 -9.63 -4.60 6.59
N GLU A 154 -9.93 -5.76 7.18
CA GLU A 154 -11.31 -6.29 7.23
C GLU A 154 -12.18 -5.50 8.22
N ALA A 155 -11.57 -4.95 9.27
CA ALA A 155 -12.25 -4.14 10.30
C ALA A 155 -12.69 -2.74 9.81
N VAL A 156 -12.36 -2.40 8.57
CA VAL A 156 -12.55 -1.07 7.96
C VAL A 156 -13.66 -1.07 6.89
N SER A 157 -14.25 -2.23 6.59
CA SER A 157 -15.30 -2.42 5.58
C SER A 157 -16.70 -2.04 6.06
#